data_AF-A0A2S6N1K0-F1
#
_entry.id   AF-A0A2S6N1K0-F1
#
_cell.length_a   1.000
_cell.length_b   1.000
_cell.length_c   1.000
_cell.angle_alpha   90.00
_cell.angle_beta   90.00
_cell.angle_gamma   90.00
#
_symmetry.space_group_name_H-M   'P 1'
#
loop_
_entity.id
_entity.type
_entity.pdbx_description
1 polymer ?
#
loop_
_entity_poly.entity_id
_entity_poly.type
_entity_poly.pdbx_seq_one_letter_code
_entity_poly.pdbx_strand_id
1 'polypeptide(L)'
;MLFSLIIIETMVPDWPLLDLRARDAAHARIANDVVTAISLAPLHVKIGVSVLSILLGAMVRCLALTAGGSLGRRNERANRLYGLIQRLPGPMAAVVRLYRSMTLLSYYEQPEIAQALLALGETRA
;
A
#
# COMPACT_ATOMS: atom_id res chain seq x y z
N MET A 1 -13.56 2.99 5.56
CA MET A 1 -12.13 2.79 5.22
C MET A 1 -11.35 2.01 6.28
N LEU A 2 -12.02 1.27 7.18
CA LEU A 2 -11.42 0.61 8.35
C LEU A 2 -10.27 -0.36 8.02
N PHE A 3 -10.26 -0.92 6.80
CA PHE A 3 -9.23 -1.84 6.31
C PHE A 3 -8.25 -1.22 5.31
N SER A 4 -8.51 0.00 4.83
CA SER A 4 -7.69 0.66 3.81
C SER A 4 -6.25 0.87 4.31
N LEU A 5 -6.08 1.25 5.58
CA LEU A 5 -4.76 1.40 6.20
C LEU A 5 -3.95 0.10 6.20
N ILE A 6 -4.59 -1.02 6.57
CA ILE A 6 -3.96 -2.35 6.59
C ILE A 6 -3.55 -2.76 5.17
N ILE A 7 -4.40 -2.49 4.18
CA ILE A 7 -4.11 -2.79 2.77
C ILE A 7 -2.94 -1.94 2.29
N ILE A 8 -2.98 -0.62 2.49
CA ILE A 8 -1.91 0.31 2.06
C ILE A 8 -0.59 -0.08 2.72
N GLU A 9 -0.57 -0.37 4.02
CA GLU A 9 0.63 -0.78 4.74
C GLU A 9 1.28 -2.06 4.17
N THR A 10 0.49 -2.96 3.58
CA THR A 10 1.03 -4.13 2.86
C THR A 10 1.51 -3.84 1.45
N MET A 11 1.16 -2.69 0.88
CA MET A 11 1.48 -2.30 -0.50
C MET A 11 2.57 -1.24 -0.59
N VAL A 12 2.84 -0.50 0.50
CA VAL A 12 3.94 0.47 0.54
C VAL A 12 5.26 -0.30 0.37
N PRO A 13 6.09 0.06 -0.62
CA PRO A 13 7.39 -0.59 -0.82
C PRO A 13 8.29 -0.36 0.41
N ASP A 14 9.33 -1.16 0.59
CA ASP A 14 10.34 -0.94 1.64
C ASP A 14 11.40 0.06 1.17
N TRP A 15 11.84 0.96 2.06
CA TRP A 15 12.66 2.14 1.70
C TRP A 15 14.02 2.02 2.37
N PRO A 16 15.02 1.40 1.72
CA PRO A 16 16.35 1.28 2.32
C PRO A 16 17.08 2.63 2.45
N LEU A 17 16.62 3.65 1.73
CA LEU A 17 17.29 4.95 1.58
C LEU A 17 16.91 5.99 2.64
N LEU A 18 15.77 5.82 3.33
CA LEU A 18 15.31 6.76 4.34
C LEU A 18 15.59 6.25 5.75
N ASP A 19 15.74 7.17 6.71
CA ASP A 19 15.75 6.84 8.12
C ASP A 19 14.36 6.31 8.58
N LEU A 20 14.34 5.48 9.63
CA LEU A 20 13.13 4.83 10.15
C LEU A 20 12.01 5.83 10.47
N ARG A 21 12.35 6.98 11.08
CA ARG A 21 11.36 8.02 11.40
C ARG A 21 10.76 8.67 10.15
N ALA A 22 11.58 8.93 9.14
CA ALA A 22 11.13 9.50 7.87
C ALA A 22 10.23 8.52 7.10
N ARG A 23 10.53 7.22 7.17
CA ARG A 23 9.68 6.16 6.61
C ARG A 23 8.30 6.14 7.25
N ASP A 24 8.23 6.12 8.58
CA ASP A 24 6.94 6.06 9.29
C ASP A 24 6.07 7.29 8.99
N ALA A 25 6.68 8.48 8.94
CA ALA A 25 5.99 9.71 8.55
C ALA A 25 5.49 9.67 7.09
N ALA A 26 6.32 9.19 6.16
CA ALA A 26 5.94 9.04 4.76
C ALA A 26 4.82 8.01 4.57
N HIS A 27 4.86 6.88 5.30
CA HIS A 27 3.81 5.88 5.28
C HIS A 27 2.47 6.46 5.75
N ALA A 28 2.47 7.25 6.82
CA ALA A 28 1.27 7.93 7.30
C ALA A 28 0.70 8.91 6.28
N ARG A 29 1.56 9.69 5.60
CA ARG A 29 1.15 10.61 4.53
C ARG A 29 0.54 9.89 3.34
N ILE A 30 1.23 8.86 2.83
CA ILE A 30 0.72 8.05 1.72
C ILE A 30 -0.64 7.44 2.06
N ALA A 31 -0.77 6.90 3.27
CA ALA A 31 -2.04 6.36 3.73
C ALA A 31 -3.14 7.41 3.74
N ASN A 32 -2.86 8.62 4.23
CA ASN A 32 -3.81 9.72 4.26
C ASN A 32 -4.21 10.20 2.85
N ASP A 33 -3.26 10.29 1.92
CA ASP A 33 -3.51 10.73 0.55
C ASP A 33 -4.43 9.75 -0.18
N VAL A 34 -4.12 8.46 -0.10
CA VAL A 34 -4.94 7.40 -0.70
C VAL A 34 -6.33 7.35 -0.07
N VAL A 35 -6.42 7.50 1.26
CA VAL A 35 -7.70 7.57 2.00
C VAL A 35 -8.54 8.74 1.53
N THR A 36 -7.95 9.93 1.47
CA THR A 36 -8.59 11.16 1.03
C THR A 36 -9.08 11.03 -0.41
N ALA A 37 -8.24 10.55 -1.32
CA ALA A 37 -8.59 10.40 -2.72
C ALA A 37 -9.76 9.42 -2.93
N ILE A 38 -9.80 8.30 -2.21
CA ILE A 38 -10.96 7.38 -2.23
C ILE A 38 -12.21 8.06 -1.63
N SER A 39 -12.05 8.87 -0.57
CA SER A 39 -13.17 9.56 0.06
C SER A 39 -13.85 10.59 -0.84
N LEU A 40 -13.10 11.17 -1.79
CA LEU A 40 -13.57 12.14 -2.77
C LEU A 40 -14.18 11.49 -4.03
N ALA A 41 -14.07 10.16 -4.18
CA ALA A 41 -14.62 9.45 -5.32
C ALA A 41 -16.17 9.46 -5.34
N PRO A 42 -16.80 9.25 -6.50
CA PRO A 42 -18.25 9.09 -6.60
C PRO A 42 -18.80 7.99 -5.69
N LEU A 43 -20.04 8.15 -5.22
CA LEU A 43 -20.64 7.29 -4.19
C LEU A 43 -20.67 5.79 -4.58
N HIS A 44 -20.94 5.47 -5.84
CA HIS A 44 -20.93 4.10 -6.34
C HIS A 44 -19.53 3.46 -6.28
N VAL A 45 -18.47 4.24 -6.56
CA VAL A 45 -17.06 3.79 -6.43
C VAL A 45 -16.73 3.58 -4.96
N LYS A 46 -17.12 4.53 -4.08
CA LYS A 46 -16.88 4.43 -2.63
C LYS A 46 -17.48 3.18 -2.02
N ILE A 47 -18.72 2.84 -2.40
CA ILE A 47 -19.40 1.63 -1.92
C ILE A 47 -18.65 0.38 -2.41
N GLY A 48 -18.37 0.30 -3.71
CA GLY A 48 -17.65 -0.86 -4.30
C GLY A 48 -16.28 -1.07 -3.66
N VAL A 49 -15.48 -0.01 -3.56
CA VAL A 49 -14.16 -0.04 -2.92
C VAL A 49 -14.30 -0.41 -1.44
N SER A 50 -15.27 0.13 -0.71
CA SER A 50 -15.44 -0.17 0.72
C SER A 50 -15.76 -1.64 0.98
N VAL A 51 -16.71 -2.22 0.24
CA VAL A 51 -17.09 -3.64 0.38
C VAL A 51 -15.91 -4.56 0.05
N LEU A 52 -15.24 -4.30 -1.08
CA LEU A 52 -14.09 -5.10 -1.51
C LEU A 52 -12.89 -4.92 -0.57
N SER A 53 -12.72 -3.73 0.02
CA SER A 53 -11.67 -3.47 1.02
C SER A 53 -11.90 -4.24 2.33
N ILE A 54 -13.16 -4.44 2.74
CA ILE A 54 -13.48 -5.28 3.91
C ILE A 54 -13.06 -6.73 3.65
N LEU A 55 -13.44 -7.27 2.50
CA LEU A 55 -13.07 -8.64 2.11
C LEU A 55 -11.54 -8.80 2.02
N LEU A 56 -10.88 -7.84 1.37
CA LEU A 56 -9.43 -7.83 1.21
C LEU A 56 -8.73 -7.73 2.57
N GLY A 57 -9.17 -6.82 3.43
CA GLY A 57 -8.60 -6.64 4.78
C GLY A 57 -8.78 -7.85 5.68
N ALA A 58 -9.93 -8.53 5.59
CA ALA A 58 -10.15 -9.81 6.28
C ALA A 58 -9.16 -10.88 5.78
N MET A 59 -8.91 -10.94 4.47
CA MET A 59 -7.94 -11.87 3.87
C MET A 59 -6.51 -11.57 4.33
N VAL A 60 -6.11 -10.29 4.35
CA VAL A 60 -4.81 -9.87 4.89
C VAL A 60 -4.66 -10.29 6.35
N ARG A 61 -5.69 -10.06 7.17
CA ARG A 61 -5.66 -10.38 8.59
C ARG A 61 -5.60 -11.90 8.85
N CYS A 62 -6.33 -12.69 8.06
CA CYS A 62 -6.27 -14.15 8.11
C CYS A 62 -4.85 -14.66 7.77
N LEU A 63 -4.24 -14.13 6.71
CA LEU A 63 -2.85 -14.45 6.36
C LEU A 63 -1.88 -14.02 7.47
N ALA A 64 -2.08 -12.85 8.09
CA ALA A 64 -1.24 -12.38 9.19
C ALA A 64 -1.28 -13.31 10.41
N LEU A 65 -2.44 -13.89 10.72
CA LEU A 65 -2.62 -14.85 11.81
C LEU A 65 -1.92 -16.18 11.51
N THR A 66 -1.98 -16.67 10.28
CA THR A 66 -1.30 -17.92 9.87
C THR A 66 0.21 -17.78 9.75
N ALA A 67 0.74 -16.57 9.57
CA ALA A 67 2.15 -16.31 9.26
C ALA A 67 3.03 -16.00 10.48
N GLY A 68 2.61 -16.32 11.71
CA GLY A 68 3.45 -16.43 12.92
C GLY A 68 4.55 -15.37 13.13
N GLY A 69 4.20 -14.08 13.25
CA GLY A 69 4.97 -13.02 13.95
C GLY A 69 6.47 -12.79 13.66
N SER A 70 6.84 -11.88 12.76
CA SER A 70 7.97 -10.93 12.90
C SER A 70 7.98 -9.93 11.72
N LEU A 71 8.44 -8.69 11.94
CA LEU A 71 8.38 -7.58 10.98
C LEU A 71 9.16 -7.80 9.67
N GLY A 72 10.17 -8.67 9.65
CA GLY A 72 10.92 -9.04 8.42
C GLY A 72 10.09 -9.76 7.35
N ARG A 73 8.86 -10.20 7.69
CA ARG A 73 7.93 -10.87 6.77
C ARG A 73 6.95 -9.94 6.05
N ARG A 74 7.06 -8.60 6.15
CA ARG A 74 6.13 -7.69 5.45
C ARG A 74 6.14 -7.86 3.94
N ASN A 75 7.32 -7.83 3.30
CA ASN A 75 7.45 -8.07 1.86
C ASN A 75 7.02 -9.48 1.45
N GLU A 76 7.30 -10.49 2.28
CA GLU A 76 6.92 -11.87 1.98
C GLU A 76 5.40 -12.09 2.12
N ARG A 77 4.76 -11.45 3.11
CA ARG A 77 3.30 -11.41 3.26
C ARG A 77 2.65 -10.68 2.10
N ALA A 78 3.20 -9.54 1.71
CA ALA A 78 2.76 -8.80 0.53
C ALA A 78 2.84 -9.71 -0.71
N ASN A 79 3.97 -10.39 -0.95
CA ASN A 79 4.13 -11.30 -2.10
C ASN A 79 3.16 -12.50 -2.06
N ARG A 80 2.90 -13.11 -0.90
CA ARG A 80 1.91 -14.20 -0.78
C ARG A 80 0.48 -13.70 -1.00
N LEU A 81 0.15 -12.55 -0.42
CA LEU A 81 -1.13 -11.86 -0.62
C LEU A 81 -1.30 -11.52 -2.10
N TYR A 82 -0.27 -10.98 -2.76
CA TYR A 82 -0.27 -10.69 -4.19
C TYR A 82 -0.39 -11.95 -5.04
N GLY A 83 0.28 -13.05 -4.69
CA GLY A 83 0.14 -14.32 -5.39
C GLY A 83 -1.28 -14.89 -5.30
N LEU A 84 -1.92 -14.76 -4.14
CA LEU A 84 -3.34 -15.12 -3.95
C LEU A 84 -4.27 -14.20 -4.74
N ILE A 85 -4.04 -12.89 -4.69
CA ILE A 85 -4.88 -11.90 -5.36
C ILE A 85 -4.73 -11.94 -6.88
N GLN A 86 -3.53 -12.12 -7.41
CA GLN A 86 -3.31 -12.23 -8.86
C GLN A 86 -4.06 -13.42 -9.46
N ARG A 87 -4.38 -14.44 -8.64
CA ARG A 87 -5.20 -15.58 -9.03
C ARG A 87 -6.71 -15.32 -8.89
N LEU A 88 -7.12 -14.21 -8.28
CA LEU A 88 -8.53 -13.83 -8.18
C LEU A 88 -8.98 -13.09 -9.44
N PRO A 89 -9.89 -13.65 -10.26
CA PRO A 89 -10.46 -12.94 -11.40
C PRO A 89 -11.40 -11.81 -10.94
N GLY A 90 -11.49 -10.75 -11.74
CA GLY A 90 -12.57 -9.76 -11.64
C GLY A 90 -12.32 -8.57 -10.68
N PRO A 91 -13.36 -8.09 -9.96
CA PRO A 91 -13.35 -6.78 -9.30
C PRO A 91 -12.32 -6.65 -8.16
N MET A 92 -11.94 -7.76 -7.52
CA MET A 92 -10.92 -7.77 -6.47
C MET A 92 -9.53 -7.39 -7.01
N ALA A 93 -9.16 -7.92 -8.19
CA ALA A 93 -7.90 -7.57 -8.83
C ALA A 93 -7.87 -6.09 -9.24
N ALA A 94 -9.01 -5.53 -9.67
CA ALA A 94 -9.13 -4.12 -9.99
C ALA A 94 -8.91 -3.22 -8.77
N VAL A 95 -9.54 -3.54 -7.63
CA VAL A 95 -9.36 -2.78 -6.38
C VAL A 95 -7.92 -2.86 -5.88
N VAL A 96 -7.29 -4.02 -5.97
CA VAL A 96 -5.88 -4.16 -5.56
C VAL A 96 -4.95 -3.37 -6.46
N ARG A 97 -5.18 -3.41 -7.78
CA ARG A 97 -4.44 -2.54 -8.73
C ARG A 97 -4.66 -1.07 -8.43
N LEU A 98 -5.88 -0.66 -8.07
CA LEU A 98 -6.20 0.71 -7.69
C LEU A 98 -5.39 1.14 -6.46
N TYR A 99 -5.51 0.41 -5.35
CA TYR A 99 -4.75 0.71 -4.13
C TYR A 99 -3.25 0.76 -4.39
N ARG A 100 -2.70 -0.20 -5.15
CA ARG A 100 -1.28 -0.24 -5.49
C ARG A 100 -0.86 0.98 -6.32
N SER A 101 -1.64 1.33 -7.34
CA SER A 101 -1.32 2.45 -8.23
C SER A 101 -1.35 3.77 -7.46
N MET A 102 -2.36 3.97 -6.61
CA MET A 102 -2.46 5.17 -5.78
C MET A 102 -1.34 5.23 -4.72
N THR A 103 -1.00 4.09 -4.12
CA THR A 103 0.11 4.00 -3.15
C THR A 103 1.45 4.31 -3.81
N LEU A 104 1.69 3.79 -5.02
CA LEU A 104 2.92 4.07 -5.77
C LEU A 104 2.98 5.50 -6.29
N LEU A 105 1.84 6.06 -6.73
CA LEU A 105 1.78 7.45 -7.15
C LEU A 105 2.08 8.39 -5.99
N SER A 106 1.36 8.24 -4.87
CA SER A 106 1.59 9.05 -3.67
C SER A 106 2.97 8.84 -3.07
N TYR A 107 3.57 7.64 -3.24
CA TYR A 107 4.98 7.39 -2.97
C TYR A 107 5.87 8.33 -3.77
N TYR A 108 5.79 8.33 -5.11
CA TYR A 108 6.68 9.17 -5.94
C TYR A 108 6.43 10.67 -5.78
N GLU A 109 5.28 11.07 -5.25
CA GLU A 109 4.96 12.47 -4.93
C GLU A 109 5.58 12.95 -3.61
N GLN A 110 6.13 12.07 -2.76
CA GLN A 110 6.76 12.52 -1.51
C GLN A 110 8.08 13.25 -1.80
N PRO A 111 8.28 14.46 -1.23
CA PRO A 111 9.46 15.27 -1.49
C PRO A 111 10.76 14.60 -1.01
N GLU A 112 10.69 13.80 0.06
CA GLU A 112 11.84 13.07 0.59
C GLU A 112 12.35 12.01 -0.40
N ILE A 113 11.47 11.40 -1.19
CA ILE A 113 11.86 10.43 -2.22
C ILE A 113 12.52 11.14 -3.38
N ALA A 114 11.90 12.22 -3.86
CA ALA A 114 12.46 13.00 -4.95
C ALA A 114 13.89 13.45 -4.62
N GLN A 115 14.11 13.96 -3.41
CA GLN A 115 15.44 14.36 -2.95
C GLN A 115 16.42 13.18 -2.86
N ALA A 116 16.00 12.04 -2.30
CA ALA A 116 16.86 10.86 -2.20
C ALA A 116 17.24 10.29 -3.58
N LEU A 117 16.32 10.30 -4.54
CA LEU A 117 16.57 9.84 -5.91
C LEU A 117 17.53 10.79 -6.66
N LEU A 118 17.41 12.10 -6.45
CA LEU A 118 18.32 13.08 -7.04
C LEU A 118 19.75 12.91 -6.48
N ALA A 119 19.90 12.77 -5.17
CA ALA A 119 21.21 12.54 -4.54
C ALA A 119 21.88 11.24 -5.02
N LEU A 120 21.10 10.20 -5.29
CA LEU A 120 21.57 8.95 -5.90
C LEU A 120 22.00 9.10 -7.36
N GLY A 121 21.35 10.00 -8.10
CA GLY A 121 21.72 10.32 -9.48
C GLY A 121 23.04 11.07 -9.55
N GLU A 122 23.25 12.04 -8.67
CA GLU A 122 24.49 12.84 -8.60
C GLU A 122 25.72 12.01 -8.19
N THR A 123 25.55 10.96 -7.40
CA THR A 123 26.65 10.08 -6.98
C THR A 123 27.06 9.05 -8.05
N ARG A 124 26.28 8.89 -9.13
CA ARG A 124 26.58 7.98 -10.23
C ARG A 124 27.07 8.68 -11.50
N ALA A 125 26.97 10.00 -11.56
CA ALA A 125 27.48 10.84 -12.64
C ALA A 125 28.94 11.25 -12.38
#